data_AF-A0ABC9NJI3-F1
#
_entry.id   AF-A0ABC9NJI3-F1
#
_cell.length_a   1.000
_cell.length_b   1.000
_cell.length_c   1.000
_cell.angle_alpha   90.00
_cell.angle_beta   90.00
_cell.angle_gamma   90.00
#
_symmetry.space_group_name_H-M   'P 1'
#
loop_
_entity.id
_entity.type
_entity.pdbx_description
1 polymer ?
#
loop_
_entity_poly.entity_id
_entity_poly.type
_entity_poly.pdbx_seq_one_letter_code
_entity_poly.pdbx_strand_id
1 'polypeptide(L)'
;MGHLLTGLCMLHADKTVRALAGELWIDKLRYPQGVNSTHIGDILGHLEKENWAPLKRFTDLAMQSLINISSRHNQSLLEMITAMDSHLNIVKITNYKKLNELQLELTRKS
;
A
#
# COMPACT_ATOMS: atom_id res chain seq x y z
N MET A 1 -9.70 13.09 4.37
CA MET A 1 -8.86 12.37 5.37
C MET A 1 -7.39 12.52 4.97
N GLY A 2 -6.45 12.44 5.90
CA GLY A 2 -5.03 12.67 5.64
C GLY A 2 -4.32 11.52 4.92
N HIS A 3 -4.64 11.28 3.64
CA HIS A 3 -4.01 10.21 2.83
C HIS A 3 -2.48 10.31 2.80
N LEU A 4 -1.94 11.53 2.75
CA LEU A 4 -0.50 11.78 2.85
C LEU A 4 0.09 11.27 4.17
N LEU A 5 -0.57 11.59 5.30
CA LEU A 5 -0.14 11.11 6.61
C LEU A 5 -0.20 9.59 6.68
N THR A 6 -1.29 8.97 6.21
CA THR A 6 -1.41 7.50 6.17
C THR A 6 -0.31 6.86 5.33
N GLY A 7 -0.04 7.37 4.12
CA GLY A 7 1.03 6.86 3.25
C GLY A 7 2.42 7.00 3.88
N LEU A 8 2.74 8.17 4.44
CA LEU A 8 4.01 8.39 5.15
C LEU A 8 4.16 7.42 6.34
N CYS A 9 3.09 7.23 7.12
CA CYS A 9 3.10 6.30 8.25
C CYS A 9 3.26 4.84 7.81
N MET A 10 2.72 4.43 6.65
CA MET A 10 2.91 3.09 6.07
C MET A 10 4.37 2.83 5.66
N LEU A 11 5.17 3.87 5.39
CA LEU A 11 6.59 3.77 5.06
C LEU A 11 7.52 4.08 6.24
N HIS A 12 6.97 4.39 7.41
CA HIS A 12 7.73 4.83 8.57
C HIS A 12 8.74 3.76 9.03
N ALA A 13 9.86 4.18 9.64
CA ALA A 13 10.90 3.27 10.11
C ALA A 13 10.41 2.38 11.26
N ASP A 14 9.66 2.98 12.20
CA ASP A 14 9.04 2.29 13.33
C ASP A 14 7.91 1.35 12.88
N LYS A 15 8.00 0.08 13.28
CA LYS A 15 7.04 -0.97 12.89
C LYS A 15 5.65 -0.76 13.48
N THR A 16 5.55 -0.18 14.68
CA THR A 16 4.29 0.09 15.37
C THR A 16 3.51 1.17 14.63
N VAL A 17 4.20 2.22 14.18
CA VAL A 17 3.60 3.28 13.35
C VAL A 17 3.03 2.71 12.05
N ARG A 18 3.76 1.82 11.37
CA ARG A 18 3.27 1.15 10.16
C ARG A 18 2.04 0.28 10.42
N ALA A 19 2.05 -0.49 11.50
CA ALA A 19 0.93 -1.34 11.90
C ALA A 19 -0.33 -0.50 12.17
N LEU A 20 -0.20 0.59 12.94
CA LEU A 20 -1.29 1.53 13.20
C LEU A 20 -1.82 2.18 11.93
N ALA A 21 -0.96 2.52 10.98
CA ALA A 21 -1.38 3.05 9.68
C ALA A 21 -2.17 2.03 8.87
N GLY A 22 -1.77 0.75 8.92
CA GLY A 22 -2.51 -0.37 8.34
C GLY A 22 -3.88 -0.53 8.97
N GLU A 23 -3.97 -0.58 10.30
CA GLU A 23 -5.23 -0.65 11.04
C GLU A 23 -6.16 0.52 10.71
N LEU A 24 -5.63 1.74 10.65
CA LEU A 24 -6.39 2.93 10.26
C LEU A 24 -6.95 2.78 8.84
N TRP A 25 -6.17 2.28 7.89
CA TRP A 25 -6.65 2.04 6.52
C TRP A 25 -7.76 0.99 6.49
N ILE A 26 -7.61 -0.12 7.21
CA ILE A 26 -8.63 -1.18 7.34
C ILE A 26 -9.93 -0.64 7.92
N ASP A 27 -9.85 0.09 9.04
CA ASP A 27 -11.01 0.68 9.70
C ASP A 27 -11.73 1.66 8.78
N LYS A 28 -10.96 2.54 8.13
CA LYS A 28 -11.53 3.63 7.32
C LYS A 28 -12.11 3.16 6.00
N LEU A 29 -11.69 2.02 5.45
CA LEU A 29 -12.30 1.45 4.24
C LEU A 29 -13.78 1.09 4.41
N ARG A 30 -14.25 0.92 5.65
CA ARG A 30 -15.65 0.59 5.97
C ARG A 30 -16.61 1.76 5.70
N TYR A 31 -16.10 2.99 5.64
CA TYR A 31 -16.91 4.20 5.52
C TYR A 31 -16.86 4.75 4.08
N PRO A 32 -18.01 5.21 3.51
CA PRO A 32 -18.07 5.73 2.13
C PRO A 32 -17.13 6.91 1.86
N GLN A 33 -16.87 7.76 2.87
CA GLN A 33 -15.97 8.93 2.78
C GLN A 33 -14.65 8.70 3.52
N GLY A 34 -14.24 7.43 3.66
CA GLY A 34 -13.07 7.04 4.44
C GLY A 34 -11.75 7.29 3.71
N VAL A 35 -11.03 6.21 3.40
CA VAL A 35 -9.74 6.25 2.68
C VAL A 35 -9.94 6.01 1.18
N ASN A 36 -9.12 6.67 0.38
CA ASN A 36 -9.02 6.44 -1.06
C ASN A 36 -7.68 5.73 -1.29
N SER A 37 -7.75 4.44 -1.61
CA SER A 37 -6.58 3.57 -1.72
C SER A 37 -5.73 3.88 -2.95
N THR A 38 -6.35 4.28 -4.06
CA THR A 38 -5.64 4.77 -5.24
C THR A 38 -4.78 5.98 -4.90
N HIS A 39 -5.34 6.97 -4.22
CA HIS A 39 -4.61 8.18 -3.84
C HIS A 39 -3.45 7.88 -2.86
N ILE A 40 -3.66 6.98 -1.89
CA ILE A 40 -2.55 6.51 -1.04
C ILE A 40 -1.49 5.81 -1.88
N GLY A 41 -1.89 4.99 -2.85
CA GLY A 41 -0.98 4.30 -3.76
C GLY A 41 -0.16 5.27 -4.61
N ASP A 42 -0.76 6.35 -5.11
CA ASP A 42 -0.02 7.41 -5.81
C ASP A 42 1.03 8.07 -4.92
N ILE A 43 0.68 8.40 -3.67
CA ILE A 43 1.61 8.98 -2.69
C ILE A 43 2.77 8.01 -2.44
N LEU A 44 2.48 6.75 -2.16
CA LEU A 44 3.48 5.72 -1.90
C LEU A 44 4.40 5.52 -3.11
N GLY A 45 3.83 5.46 -4.33
CA GLY A 45 4.57 5.30 -5.57
C GLY A 45 5.55 6.45 -5.83
N HIS A 46 5.10 7.70 -5.63
CA HIS A 46 5.98 8.88 -5.74
C HIS A 46 7.12 8.85 -4.72
N LEU A 47 6.83 8.55 -3.45
CA LEU A 47 7.84 8.50 -2.40
C LEU A 47 8.89 7.43 -2.66
N GLU A 48 8.47 6.23 -3.05
CA GLU A 48 9.35 5.09 -3.32
C GLU A 48 10.17 5.29 -4.61
N LYS A 49 9.59 5.93 -5.64
CA LYS A 49 10.33 6.32 -6.86
C LYS A 49 11.53 7.21 -6.55
N GLU A 50 11.39 8.10 -5.58
CA GLU A 50 12.45 8.99 -5.09
C GLU A 50 13.34 8.34 -4.00
N ASN A 51 13.21 7.03 -3.76
CA ASN A 51 13.93 6.27 -2.74
C ASN A 51 13.76 6.83 -1.30
N TRP A 52 12.60 7.42 -0.98
CA TRP A 52 12.34 8.00 0.33
C TRP A 52 12.39 6.98 1.48
N ALA A 53 11.96 5.75 1.21
CA ALA A 53 12.05 4.61 2.11
C ALA A 53 12.32 3.33 1.31
N PRO A 54 12.66 2.21 1.97
CA PRO A 54 12.72 0.93 1.30
C PRO A 54 11.31 0.37 1.04
N LEU A 55 10.97 0.09 -0.22
CA LEU A 55 9.72 -0.55 -0.65
C LEU A 55 9.33 -1.78 0.16
N LYS A 56 10.32 -2.50 0.68
CA LYS A 56 10.13 -3.62 1.60
C LYS A 56 9.25 -3.31 2.81
N ARG A 57 9.26 -2.08 3.31
CA ARG A 57 8.41 -1.66 4.44
C ARG A 57 6.93 -1.78 4.09
N PHE A 58 6.55 -1.31 2.91
CA PHE A 58 5.18 -1.45 2.42
C PHE A 58 4.84 -2.90 2.11
N THR A 59 5.68 -3.62 1.35
CA THR A 59 5.35 -5.01 0.98
C THR A 59 5.21 -5.91 2.20
N ASP A 60 6.06 -5.73 3.21
CA ASP A 60 5.98 -6.51 4.46
C ASP A 60 4.69 -6.17 5.21
N LEU A 61 4.31 -4.88 5.33
CA LEU A 61 3.04 -4.47 5.94
C LEU A 61 1.84 -5.09 5.20
N ALA A 62 1.84 -5.01 3.87
CA ALA A 62 0.73 -5.50 3.06
C ALA A 62 0.52 -7.01 3.20
N MET A 63 1.60 -7.80 3.10
CA MET A 63 1.54 -9.25 3.29
C MET A 63 1.16 -9.66 4.71
N GLN A 64 1.60 -8.91 5.72
CA GLN A 64 1.35 -9.26 7.13
C GLN A 64 -0.07 -8.91 7.59
N SER A 65 -0.65 -7.83 7.06
CA SER A 65 -1.83 -7.23 7.72
C SER A 65 -2.91 -6.69 6.79
N LEU A 66 -2.65 -6.47 5.50
CA LEU A 66 -3.63 -5.80 4.62
C LEU A 66 -4.35 -6.76 3.66
N ILE A 67 -3.73 -7.90 3.35
CA ILE A 67 -4.30 -8.92 2.44
C ILE A 67 -5.19 -9.93 3.20
N ASN A 68 -6.15 -10.53 2.48
CA ASN A 68 -7.00 -11.63 2.98
C ASN A 68 -7.96 -11.27 4.12
N ILE A 69 -8.31 -9.98 4.27
CA ILE A 69 -9.31 -9.52 5.25
C ILE A 69 -10.73 -9.70 4.71
N SER A 70 -11.01 -9.17 3.53
CA SER A 70 -12.25 -9.40 2.78
C SER A 70 -12.06 -9.05 1.30
N SER A 71 -12.99 -9.44 0.43
CA SER A 71 -12.97 -9.08 -1.00
C SER A 71 -12.82 -7.57 -1.23
N ARG A 72 -13.54 -6.74 -0.45
CA ARG A 72 -13.42 -5.27 -0.52
C ARG A 72 -12.01 -4.78 -0.18
N HIS A 73 -11.38 -5.31 0.87
CA HIS A 73 -10.02 -4.91 1.24
C HIS A 73 -9.00 -5.35 0.18
N ASN A 74 -9.15 -6.57 -0.35
CA ASN A 74 -8.27 -7.05 -1.42
C ASN A 74 -8.38 -6.18 -2.68
N GLN A 75 -9.61 -5.83 -3.09
CA GLN A 75 -9.85 -4.94 -4.23
C GLN A 75 -9.23 -3.56 -3.99
N SER A 76 -9.44 -2.97 -2.82
CA SER A 76 -8.85 -1.67 -2.48
C SER A 76 -7.32 -1.72 -2.35
N LEU A 77 -6.74 -2.83 -1.89
CA LEU A 77 -5.29 -3.01 -1.87
C LEU A 77 -4.72 -3.17 -3.28
N LEU A 78 -5.45 -3.85 -4.18
CA LEU A 78 -5.08 -3.96 -5.59
C LEU A 78 -5.06 -2.60 -6.28
N GLU A 79 -6.06 -1.75 -6.00
CA GLU A 79 -6.10 -0.35 -6.48
C GLU A 79 -4.89 0.46 -6.00
N MET A 80 -4.50 0.31 -4.72
CA MET A 80 -3.33 0.96 -4.14
C MET A 80 -2.05 0.52 -4.83
N ILE A 81 -1.85 -0.79 -4.99
CA ILE A 81 -0.64 -1.36 -5.61
C ILE A 81 -0.57 -1.01 -7.09
N THR A 82 -1.68 -1.01 -7.80
CA THR A 82 -1.74 -0.62 -9.22
C THR A 82 -1.36 0.85 -9.41
N ALA A 83 -1.82 1.73 -8.51
CA ALA A 83 -1.39 3.13 -8.51
C ALA A 83 0.11 3.25 -8.21
N MET A 84 0.63 2.55 -7.19
CA MET A 84 2.08 2.50 -6.92
C MET A 84 2.89 2.03 -8.13
N ASP A 85 2.46 0.95 -8.78
CA ASP A 85 3.14 0.34 -9.92
C ASP A 85 3.30 1.32 -11.08
N SER A 86 2.31 2.17 -11.34
CA SER A 86 2.37 3.19 -12.40
C SER A 86 3.55 4.18 -12.25
N HIS A 87 4.07 4.35 -11.03
CA HIS A 87 5.25 5.18 -10.74
C HIS A 87 6.55 4.38 -10.73
N LEU A 88 6.48 3.11 -10.35
CA LEU A 88 7.64 2.27 -10.07
C LEU A 88 8.09 1.44 -11.28
N ASN A 89 7.20 1.13 -12.22
CA ASN A 89 7.51 0.30 -13.39
C ASN A 89 8.52 0.95 -14.37
N ILE A 90 8.75 2.25 -14.25
CA ILE A 90 9.72 3.03 -15.03
C ILE A 90 11.09 3.19 -14.35
N VAL A 91 11.26 2.72 -13.11
CA VAL A 91 12.50 2.87 -12.35
C VAL A 91 13.05 1.53 -11.86
N LYS A 92 14.38 1.47 -11.66
CA LYS A 92 15.01 0.31 -11.03
C LYS A 92 14.93 0.45 -9.51
N ILE A 93 14.00 -0.27 -8.90
CA ILE A 93 13.82 -0.27 -7.44
C ILE A 93 13.99 -1.67 -6.84
N THR A 94 14.61 -1.72 -5.65
CA THR A 94 14.78 -2.98 -4.91
C THR A 94 13.43 -3.48 -4.41
N ASN A 95 13.25 -4.80 -4.35
CA ASN A 95 12.04 -5.45 -3.84
C ASN A 95 10.77 -5.27 -4.71
N TYR A 96 10.91 -4.68 -5.91
CA TYR A 96 9.82 -4.54 -6.88
C TYR A 96 9.16 -5.89 -7.24
N LYS A 97 9.95 -6.96 -7.34
CA LYS A 97 9.44 -8.31 -7.60
C LYS A 97 8.36 -8.74 -6.59
N LYS A 98 8.52 -8.40 -5.30
CA LYS A 98 7.53 -8.74 -4.27
C LYS A 98 6.25 -7.95 -4.42
N LEU A 99 6.33 -6.70 -4.89
CA LEU A 99 5.16 -5.89 -5.21
C LEU A 99 4.34 -6.55 -6.32
N ASN A 100 5.01 -7.03 -7.37
CA ASN A 100 4.36 -7.74 -8.49
C ASN A 100 3.77 -9.09 -8.05
N GLU A 101 4.47 -9.85 -7.21
CA GLU A 101 3.96 -11.10 -6.64
C GLU A 101 2.68 -10.85 -5.82
N LEU A 102 2.66 -9.78 -5.01
CA LEU A 102 1.50 -9.36 -4.25
C LEU A 102 0.33 -8.92 -5.14
N GLN A 103 0.60 -8.15 -6.20
CA GLN A 103 -0.41 -7.72 -7.17
C GLN A 103 -1.05 -8.93 -7.86
N LEU A 104 -0.23 -9.89 -8.33
CA LEU A 104 -0.71 -11.12 -8.95
C LEU A 104 -1.55 -11.97 -7.99
N GLU A 105 -1.17 -12.05 -6.71
CA GLU A 105 -1.96 -12.74 -5.70
C GLU A 105 -3.34 -12.08 -5.52
N LEU A 106 -3.39 -10.75 -5.47
CA LEU A 106 -4.64 -10.00 -5.29
C LEU A 106 -5.55 -10.11 -6.51
N THR A 107 -5.02 -10.03 -7.72
CA THR A 107 -5.80 -10.21 -8.97
C THR A 107 -6.46 -11.60 -9.05
N ARG A 108 -5.88 -12.62 -8.41
CA ARG A 108 -6.50 -13.96 -8.34
C ARG A 108 -7.62 -14.06 -7.31
N LYS A 109 -7.70 -13.11 -6.38
CA LYS A 109 -8.62 -13.10 -5.22
C LYS A 109 -9.74 -12.06 -5.36
N SER A 110 -9.58 -11.08 -6.24
CA SER A 110 -10.58 -10.09 -6.67
C SER A 110 -11.58 -10.70 -7.64
#